data_AF-A0A524AFB9-F1
#
_entry.id   AF-A0A524AFB9-F1
#
_cell.length_a   1.000
_cell.length_b   1.000
_cell.length_c   1.000
_cell.angle_alpha   90.00
_cell.angle_beta   90.00
_cell.angle_gamma   90.00
#
_symmetry.space_group_name_H-M   'P 1'
#
loop_
_entity.id
_entity.type
_entity.pdbx_description
1 polymer ?
#
loop_
_entity_poly.entity_id
_entity_poly.type
_entity_poly.pdbx_seq_one_letter_code
_entity_poly.pdbx_strand_id
1 'polypeptide(L)' 'MVITERIQQYVQRLPTSFQVEVLDFVEYLLAKAEREEARQEEKAWSDLSLSFAMRGMEDEDTPTYTTGDLKVVFS' A
#
# COMPACT_ATOMS: atom_id res chain seq x y z
N MET A 1 -22.30 19.44 13.52
CA MET A 1 -22.43 19.13 12.09
C MET A 1 -21.41 18.06 11.76
N VAL A 2 -21.87 16.94 11.23
CA VAL A 2 -21.01 15.84 10.77
C VAL A 2 -20.28 16.29 9.50
N ILE A 3 -19.04 15.85 9.28
CA ILE A 3 -18.24 16.26 8.11
C ILE A 3 -18.99 15.96 6.79
N THR A 4 -19.71 14.84 6.73
CA THR A 4 -20.55 14.44 5.60
C THR A 4 -21.61 15.49 5.25
N GLU A 5 -22.27 16.08 6.25
CA GLU A 5 -23.29 17.11 6.05
C GLU A 5 -22.69 18.39 5.46
N ARG A 6 -21.47 18.76 5.91
CA ARG A 6 -20.76 19.92 5.36
C ARG A 6 -20.34 19.68 3.92
N ILE A 7 -19.81 18.50 3.60
CA ILE A 7 -19.42 18.13 2.22
C ILE A 7 -20.64 18.24 1.31
N GLN A 8 -21.78 17.67 1.71
CA GLN A 8 -23.01 17.73 0.91
C GLN A 8 -23.43 19.18 0.61
N GLN A 9 -23.38 20.06 1.60
CA GLN A 9 -23.71 21.48 1.42
C GLN A 9 -22.76 22.19 0.45
N TYR A 10 -21.46 21.88 0.48
CA TYR A 10 -20.50 22.48 -0.46
C TYR A 10 -20.68 21.94 -1.88
N VAL A 11 -20.90 20.62 -2.03
CA VAL A 11 -21.12 19.99 -3.35
C VAL A 11 -22.37 20.54 -4.03
N GLN A 12 -23.45 20.74 -3.28
CA GLN A 12 -24.68 21.33 -3.81
C GLN A 12 -24.52 22.76 -4.35
N ARG A 13 -23.48 23.48 -3.91
CA ARG A 13 -23.18 24.86 -4.37
C ARG A 13 -22.27 24.89 -5.59
N LEU A 14 -21.66 23.77 -5.97
CA LEU A 14 -20.77 23.69 -7.13
C LEU A 14 -21.57 23.53 -8.44
N PRO A 15 -21.07 24.08 -9.56
CA PRO A 15 -21.57 23.72 -10.89
C PRO A 15 -21.42 22.23 -11.17
N THR A 16 -22.29 21.68 -12.02
CA THR A 16 -22.33 20.25 -12.34
C THR A 16 -20.98 19.70 -12.83
N SER A 17 -20.21 20.47 -13.61
CA SER A 17 -18.88 20.06 -14.07
C SER A 17 -17.93 19.75 -12.90
N PHE A 18 -17.97 20.55 -11.85
CA PHE A 18 -17.16 20.35 -10.65
C PHE A 18 -17.75 19.30 -9.71
N GLN A 19 -19.07 19.09 -9.72
CA GLN A 19 -19.68 17.98 -8.98
C GLN A 19 -19.22 16.62 -9.53
N VAL A 20 -19.06 16.50 -10.85
CA VAL A 20 -18.51 15.29 -11.49
C VAL A 20 -17.08 15.04 -11.06
N GLU A 21 -16.24 16.07 -11.00
CA GLU A 21 -14.85 15.96 -10.53
C GLU A 21 -14.78 15.54 -9.05
N VAL A 22 -15.67 16.08 -8.21
CA VAL A 22 -15.77 15.64 -6.80
C VAL A 22 -16.20 14.17 -6.71
N LEU A 23 -17.14 13.73 -7.54
CA LEU A 23 -17.57 12.34 -7.57
C LEU A 23 -16.41 11.40 -7.93
N ASP A 24 -15.68 11.71 -9.01
CA ASP A 24 -14.50 10.94 -9.44
C ASP A 24 -13.44 10.86 -8.34
N PHE A 25 -13.19 11.97 -7.64
CA PHE A 25 -12.26 11.98 -6.52
C PHE A 25 -12.72 11.12 -5.33
N VAL A 26 -14.02 11.13 -5.02
CA VAL A 26 -14.58 10.28 -3.95
C VAL A 26 -14.48 8.79 -4.33
N GLU A 27 -14.79 8.43 -5.57
CA GLU A 27 -14.62 7.06 -6.08
C GLU A 27 -13.16 6.60 -6.00
N TYR A 28 -12.23 7.46 -6.39
CA TYR A 28 -10.79 7.21 -6.23
C TYR A 28 -10.41 6.97 -4.77
N LEU A 29 -10.91 7.79 -3.84
CA LEU A 29 -10.58 7.64 -2.41
C LEU A 29 -11.11 6.32 -1.83
N LEU A 30 -12.29 5.88 -2.25
CA LEU A 30 -12.85 4.59 -1.86
C LEU A 30 -11.97 3.44 -2.38
N ALA A 31 -11.67 3.45 -3.68
CA ALA A 31 -10.79 2.44 -4.28
C ALA A 31 -9.38 2.44 -3.66
N LYS A 32 -8.88 3.62 -3.27
CA LYS A 32 -7.59 3.73 -2.58
C LYS A 32 -7.65 3.14 -1.17
N ALA A 33 -8.72 3.35 -0.42
CA ALA A 33 -8.89 2.79 0.91
C ALA A 33 -8.89 1.26 0.86
N GLU A 34 -9.65 0.67 -0.05
CA GLU A 34 -9.67 -0.79 -0.28
C GLU A 34 -8.28 -1.34 -0.64
N ARG A 35 -7.54 -0.64 -1.51
CA ARG A 35 -6.17 -1.03 -1.87
C ARG A 35 -5.19 -0.91 -0.72
N GLU A 36 -5.32 0.10 0.14
CA GLU A 36 -4.43 0.28 1.28
C GLU A 36 -4.64 -0.84 2.31
N GLU A 37 -5.89 -1.26 2.54
CA GLU A 37 -6.21 -2.44 3.36
C GLU A 37 -5.58 -3.71 2.76
N ALA A 38 -5.78 -3.96 1.46
CA ALA A 38 -5.16 -5.09 0.77
C ALA A 38 -3.62 -5.05 0.83
N ARG A 39 -3.02 -3.86 0.76
CA ARG A 39 -1.57 -3.67 0.86
C ARG A 39 -1.03 -3.95 2.27
N GLN A 40 -1.79 -3.57 3.29
CA GLN A 40 -1.44 -3.90 4.68
C GLN A 40 -1.51 -5.41 4.91
N GLU A 41 -2.51 -6.08 4.37
CA GLU A 41 -2.58 -7.54 4.38
C GLU A 41 -1.38 -8.15 3.65
N GLU A 42 -1.09 -7.74 2.41
CA GLU A 42 0.07 -8.23 1.66
C GLU A 42 1.39 -8.09 2.42
N LYS A 43 1.58 -6.93 3.08
CA LYS A 43 2.76 -6.69 3.90
C LYS A 43 2.82 -7.66 5.08
N ALA A 44 1.72 -7.86 5.80
CA ALA A 44 1.64 -8.81 6.90
C ALA A 44 1.90 -10.25 6.43
N TRP A 45 1.35 -10.65 5.27
CA TRP A 45 1.62 -11.94 4.64
C TRP A 45 3.09 -12.11 4.25
N SER A 46 3.73 -11.07 3.73
CA SER A 46 5.14 -11.07 3.36
C SER A 46 6.04 -11.23 4.58
N ASP A 47 5.78 -10.46 5.65
CA ASP A 47 6.53 -10.54 6.91
C ASP A 47 6.38 -11.94 7.55
N LEU A 48 5.16 -12.47 7.58
CA LEU A 48 4.88 -13.81 8.07
C LEU A 48 5.60 -14.88 7.26
N SER A 49 5.51 -14.82 5.92
CA SER A 49 6.17 -15.77 5.02
C SER A 49 7.69 -15.77 5.20
N LEU A 50 8.29 -14.59 5.33
CA LEU A 50 9.72 -14.45 5.62
C LEU A 50 10.08 -15.06 6.98
N SER A 51 9.29 -14.78 8.03
CA SER A 51 9.55 -15.36 9.36
C SER A 51 9.50 -16.89 9.35
N PHE A 52 8.59 -17.49 8.57
CA PHE A 52 8.52 -18.94 8.42
C PHE A 52 9.68 -19.49 7.59
N ALA A 53 10.13 -18.79 6.56
CA ALA A 53 11.28 -19.19 5.75
C ALA A 53 12.60 -19.15 6.54
N MET A 54 12.75 -18.16 7.44
CA MET A 54 13.92 -18.03 8.31
C MET A 54 13.90 -18.95 9.52
N ARG A 55 12.76 -19.58 9.83
CA ARG A 55 12.60 -20.44 11.00
C ARG A 55 13.54 -21.65 10.91
N GLY A 56 14.45 -21.76 11.89
CA GLY A 56 15.50 -22.79 11.91
C GLY A 56 16.83 -22.37 11.26
N MET A 57 16.89 -21.17 10.67
CA MET A 57 18.12 -20.50 10.22
C MET A 57 18.46 -19.27 11.11
N GLU A 58 17.78 -19.12 12.24
CA GLU A 58 17.83 -17.96 13.14
C GLU A 58 19.22 -17.76 13.78
N ASP A 59 19.93 -18.87 14.03
CA ASP A 59 21.25 -18.90 14.65
C ASP A 59 22.39 -19.12 13.62
N GLU A 60 22.09 -19.05 12.32
CA GLU A 60 23.14 -19.14 11.29
C GLU A 60 23.97 -17.85 11.29
N ASP A 61 25.20 -17.94 11.80
CA ASP A 61 26.15 -16.83 11.84
C ASP A 61 26.56 -16.41 10.42
N THR A 62 26.05 -15.25 9.98
CA THR A 62 26.46 -14.49 8.79
C THR A 62 26.31 -15.18 7.42
N PRO A 63 26.05 -14.40 6.34
CA PRO A 63 26.02 -14.98 5.01
C PRO A 63 27.44 -15.45 4.63
N THR A 64 27.59 -16.75 4.41
CA THR A 64 28.81 -17.40 3.88
C THR A 64 29.19 -16.88 2.48
N TYR A 65 28.24 -16.25 1.79
CA TYR A 65 28.40 -15.72 0.45
C TYR A 65 28.58 -14.21 0.45
N THR A 66 29.50 -13.75 -0.39
CA THR A 66 29.89 -12.36 -0.58
C THR A 66 29.56 -11.90 -1.99
N THR A 67 29.66 -10.60 -2.24
CA THR A 67 29.55 -10.06 -3.61
C THR A 67 30.64 -10.58 -4.56
N GLY A 68 31.74 -11.11 -4.03
CA GLY A 68 32.80 -11.77 -4.82
C GLY A 68 32.39 -13.12 -5.41
N ASP A 69 31.32 -13.74 -4.91
CA ASP A 69 30.82 -15.03 -5.40
C ASP A 69 29.90 -14.87 -6.63
N LEU A 70 29.57 -13.63 -7.02
CA LEU A 70 28.77 -13.35 -8.20
C LEU A 70 29.59 -13.61 -9.47
N LYS A 71 29.17 -14.60 -10.26
CA LYS A 71 29.83 -14.97 -11.53
C LYS A 71 29.75 -13.89 -12.62
N VAL A 72 28.78 -12.99 -12.53
CA VAL A 72 28.53 -11.96 -13.53
C VAL A 72 28.55 -10.61 -12.83
N VAL A 73 29.48 -9.76 -13.26
CA VAL A 73 29.57 -8.37 -12.84
C VAL A 73 29.17 -7.52 -14.03
N PHE A 74 28.10 -6.74 -13.90
CA PHE A 74 27.70 -5.77 -14.90
C PHE A 74 28.44 -4.46 -14.61
N SER A 75 29.35 -4.10 -15.52
CA SER A 75 30.12 -2.85 -15.53
C SER A 75 29.58 -1.90 -16.59
#